data_AF-R1BQS5-F1
#
_entry.id   AF-R1BQS5-F1
#
_cell.length_a   1.000
_cell.length_b   1.000
_cell.length_c   1.000
_cell.angle_alpha   90.00
_cell.angle_beta   90.00
_cell.angle_gamma   90.00
#
_symmetry.space_group_name_H-M   'P 1'
#
loop_
_entity.id
_entity.type
_entity.pdbx_description
1 polymer ?
#
loop_
_entity_poly.entity_id
_entity_poly.type
_entity_poly.pdbx_seq_one_letter_code
_entity_poly.pdbx_strand_id
1 'polypeptide(L)'
;MKLLQQRLGGSQPDWIIACDCIFESLFGSTDGVTSIFLLLRVLELLCSPTTRVLVGLERRTGDGAEKFLAAAEGAGFVASLRRRHGRVVIFEMGRTRMPRAHADGAT
;
A
#
# COMPACT_ATOMS: atom_id res chain seq x y z
N MET A 1 7.87 -11.29 11.20
CA MET A 1 7.50 -12.47 10.38
C MET A 1 6.67 -13.50 11.15
N LYS A 2 7.15 -14.08 12.27
CA LYS A 2 6.43 -15.15 13.02
C LYS A 2 4.98 -14.82 13.45
N LEU A 3 4.71 -13.61 13.94
CA LEU A 3 3.38 -13.24 14.46
C LEU A 3 2.31 -13.14 13.35
N LEU A 4 2.69 -12.67 12.16
CA LEU A 4 1.77 -12.54 11.03
C LEU A 4 1.41 -13.88 10.41
N GLN A 5 2.39 -14.77 10.25
CA GLN A 5 2.14 -16.15 9.82
C GLN A 5 1.20 -16.89 10.78
N GLN A 6 1.34 -16.68 12.09
CA GLN A 6 0.49 -17.30 13.10
C GLN A 6 -0.95 -16.76 13.12
N ARG A 7 -1.16 -15.50 12.73
CA ARG A 7 -2.46 -14.83 12.81
C ARG A 7 -3.25 -14.86 11.51
N LEU A 8 -2.57 -14.72 10.36
CA LEU A 8 -3.21 -14.69 9.04
C LEU A 8 -3.25 -16.06 8.36
N GLY A 9 -2.37 -16.99 8.78
CA GLY A 9 -2.19 -18.29 8.14
C GLY A 9 -1.53 -18.17 6.76
N GLY A 10 -0.75 -19.19 6.39
CA GLY A 10 -0.29 -19.38 5.01
C GLY A 10 0.78 -18.42 4.48
N SER A 11 0.91 -18.43 3.15
CA SER A 11 1.82 -17.61 2.34
C SER A 11 1.34 -16.15 2.23
N GLN A 12 2.14 -15.30 1.58
CA GLN A 12 1.75 -13.91 1.26
C GLN A 12 0.44 -13.88 0.45
N PRO A 13 -0.47 -12.91 0.71
CA PRO A 13 -1.77 -12.85 0.04
C PRO A 13 -1.65 -12.41 -1.42
N ASP A 14 -2.51 -12.95 -2.29
CA ASP A 14 -2.64 -12.46 -3.68
C ASP A 14 -3.40 -11.15 -3.77
N TRP A 15 -4.37 -10.93 -2.87
CA TRP A 15 -5.20 -9.74 -2.82
C TRP A 15 -5.28 -9.15 -1.42
N ILE A 16 -5.19 -7.83 -1.35
CA ILE A 16 -5.50 -7.03 -0.16
C ILE A 16 -6.55 -6.00 -0.56
N ILE A 17 -7.58 -5.83 0.25
CA ILE A 17 -8.63 -4.83 0.05
C ILE A 17 -8.61 -3.89 1.25
N ALA A 18 -8.46 -2.60 1.00
CA ALA A 18 -8.46 -1.56 2.02
C ALA A 18 -9.48 -0.48 1.65
N CYS A 19 -10.41 -0.18 2.56
CA CYS A 19 -11.49 0.79 2.34
C CYS A 19 -11.43 1.87 3.41
N ASP A 20 -11.34 3.14 3.01
CA ASP A 20 -11.23 4.32 3.89
C ASP A 20 -10.14 4.18 4.97
N CYS A 21 -9.06 3.46 4.64
CA CYS A 21 -7.90 3.25 5.52
C CYS A 21 -6.82 4.32 5.38
N ILE A 22 -7.06 5.34 4.55
CA ILE A 22 -6.18 6.49 4.34
C ILE A 22 -6.97 7.72 4.76
N PHE A 23 -6.73 8.19 5.98
CA PHE A 23 -7.40 9.38 6.47
C PHE A 23 -6.59 10.10 7.53
N GLU A 24 -5.93 11.20 7.13
CA GLU A 24 -4.97 11.92 7.96
C GLU A 24 -5.53 12.33 9.33
N SER A 25 -6.78 12.79 9.38
CA SER A 25 -7.39 13.30 10.62
C SER A 25 -7.90 12.22 11.59
N LEU A 26 -8.17 10.98 11.14
CA LEU A 26 -8.55 9.89 12.06
C LEU A 26 -7.33 9.33 12.78
N PHE A 27 -6.20 9.27 12.08
CA PHE A 27 -5.05 8.58 12.60
C PHE A 27 -4.08 9.53 13.33
N GLY A 28 -4.12 10.85 13.08
CA GLY A 28 -3.38 11.87 13.84
C GLY A 28 -1.84 11.75 13.79
N SER A 29 -1.11 12.73 14.30
CA SER A 29 0.33 12.58 14.56
C SER A 29 0.51 12.21 16.02
N THR A 30 0.94 10.98 16.30
CA THR A 30 1.43 10.62 17.64
C THR A 30 2.94 10.82 17.63
N ASP A 31 3.44 11.74 18.45
CA ASP A 31 4.87 11.99 18.67
C ASP A 31 5.71 12.19 17.38
N GLY A 32 5.16 12.92 16.40
CA GLY A 32 5.85 13.24 15.14
C GLY A 32 5.82 12.13 14.08
N VAL A 33 5.13 11.01 14.33
CA VAL A 33 4.91 9.95 13.35
C VAL A 33 3.52 10.07 12.75
N THR A 34 3.42 10.36 11.45
CA THR A 34 2.14 10.41 10.73
C THR A 34 1.61 9.00 10.53
N SER A 35 0.61 8.65 11.31
CA SER A 35 -0.13 7.37 11.31
C SER A 35 -0.87 7.05 10.00
N ILE A 36 -1.03 8.00 9.09
CA ILE A 36 -1.57 7.76 7.74
C ILE A 36 -0.79 6.69 6.97
N PHE A 37 0.48 6.46 7.34
CA PHE A 37 1.34 5.46 6.74
C PHE A 37 1.23 4.07 7.40
N LEU A 38 0.34 3.87 8.38
CA LEU A 38 0.14 2.54 8.98
C LEU A 38 -0.29 1.50 7.95
N LEU A 39 -1.21 1.87 7.04
CA LEU A 39 -1.56 1.00 5.92
C LEU A 39 -0.33 0.66 5.09
N LEU A 40 0.49 1.65 4.72
CA LEU A 40 1.69 1.43 3.92
C LEU A 40 2.67 0.45 4.59
N ARG A 41 2.92 0.61 5.90
CA ARG A 41 3.78 -0.31 6.68
C ARG A 41 3.25 -1.75 6.66
N VAL A 42 1.93 -1.92 6.74
CA VAL A 42 1.30 -3.24 6.64
C VAL A 42 1.45 -3.81 5.23
N LEU A 43 1.26 -2.99 4.19
CA LEU A 43 1.45 -3.41 2.80
C LEU A 43 2.89 -3.80 2.51
N GLU A 44 3.89 -3.08 3.03
CA GLU A 44 5.31 -3.42 2.87
C GLU A 44 5.64 -4.81 3.43
N LEU A 45 4.98 -5.19 4.53
CA LEU A 45 5.19 -6.43 5.24
C LEU A 45 4.45 -7.63 4.64
N LEU A 46 3.32 -7.37 3.97
CA LEU A 46 2.44 -8.40 3.41
C LEU A 46 2.61 -8.60 1.90
N CYS A 47 2.85 -7.54 1.15
CA CYS A 47 2.83 -7.59 -0.31
C CYS A 47 4.09 -8.23 -0.88
N SER A 48 3.87 -9.27 -1.70
CA SER A 48 4.82 -9.84 -2.63
C SER A 48 4.77 -9.10 -3.99
N PRO A 49 5.66 -9.43 -4.94
CA PRO A 49 5.56 -8.95 -6.32
C PRO A 49 4.28 -9.41 -7.08
N THR A 50 3.57 -10.42 -6.59
CA THR A 50 2.30 -10.90 -7.16
C THR A 50 1.08 -10.35 -6.44
N THR A 51 1.24 -9.84 -5.22
CA THR A 51 0.15 -9.24 -4.46
C THR A 51 -0.40 -8.00 -5.16
N ARG A 52 -1.73 -7.92 -5.23
CA ARG A 52 -2.49 -6.74 -5.67
C ARG A 52 -3.26 -6.15 -4.51
N VAL A 53 -3.30 -4.82 -4.45
CA VAL A 53 -4.02 -4.09 -3.42
C VAL A 53 -5.11 -3.28 -4.10
N LEU A 54 -6.36 -3.45 -3.70
CA LEU A 54 -7.43 -2.52 -4.04
C LEU A 54 -7.64 -1.57 -2.88
N VAL A 55 -7.48 -0.29 -3.13
CA VAL A 55 -7.74 0.75 -2.15
C VAL A 55 -8.90 1.60 -2.62
N GLY A 56 -9.99 1.56 -1.86
CA GLY A 56 -11.13 2.46 -2.00
C GLY A 56 -11.04 3.56 -0.96
N LEU A 57 -11.26 4.80 -1.34
CA LEU A 57 -11.49 5.88 -0.37
C LEU A 57 -12.42 6.96 -0.92
N GLU A 58 -13.12 7.64 -0.01
CA GLU A 58 -13.82 8.88 -0.33
C GLU A 58 -12.86 10.08 -0.31
N ARG A 59 -12.81 10.83 -1.43
CA ARG A 59 -12.02 12.05 -1.55
C ARG A 59 -12.60 13.19 -0.71
N ARG A 60 -11.75 13.81 0.11
CA ARG A 60 -12.07 14.96 0.96
C ARG A 60 -10.88 15.92 0.98
N THR A 61 -11.13 17.20 1.27
CA THR A 61 -10.04 18.16 1.48
C THR A 61 -9.18 17.69 2.66
N GLY A 62 -7.88 17.47 2.45
CA GLY A 62 -6.97 16.97 3.49
C GLY A 62 -7.17 15.50 3.86
N ASP A 63 -7.72 14.67 2.96
CA ASP A 63 -7.83 13.22 3.17
C ASP A 63 -6.45 12.53 3.31
N GLY A 64 -5.39 13.15 2.78
CA GLY A 64 -4.02 12.68 2.82
C GLY A 64 -3.72 11.61 1.75
N ALA A 65 -4.60 11.43 0.77
CA ALA A 65 -4.44 10.47 -0.32
C ALA A 65 -3.16 10.73 -1.12
N GLU A 66 -2.90 11.98 -1.46
CA GLU A 66 -1.70 12.38 -2.22
C GLU A 66 -0.41 12.09 -1.44
N LYS A 67 -0.39 12.36 -0.12
CA LYS A 67 0.75 12.05 0.74
C LYS A 67 0.99 10.55 0.82
N PHE A 68 -0.08 9.76 0.97
CA PHE A 68 0.00 8.31 0.98
C PHE A 68 0.54 7.76 -0.35
N LEU A 69 0.01 8.22 -1.48
CA LEU A 69 0.41 7.75 -2.81
C LEU A 69 1.87 8.08 -3.10
N ALA A 70 2.34 9.28 -2.75
CA ALA A 70 3.75 9.66 -2.89
C ALA A 70 4.67 8.79 -2.01
N ALA A 71 4.27 8.51 -0.77
CA ALA A 71 5.03 7.62 0.11
C ALA A 71 5.05 6.17 -0.42
N ALA A 72 3.93 5.69 -0.95
CA ALA A 72 3.82 4.37 -1.53
C ALA A 72 4.71 4.21 -2.77
N GLU A 73 4.78 5.24 -3.62
CA GLU A 73 5.71 5.30 -4.75
C GLU A 73 7.17 5.20 -4.27
N GLY A 74 7.54 5.97 -3.25
CA GLY A 74 8.86 5.89 -2.62
C GLY A 74 9.19 4.51 -2.03
N ALA A 75 8.17 3.75 -1.62
CA ALA A 75 8.30 2.37 -1.13
C ALA A 75 8.26 1.31 -2.25
N GLY A 76 8.24 1.72 -3.52
CA GLY A 76 8.27 0.82 -4.68
C GLY A 76 6.90 0.26 -5.08
N PHE A 77 5.81 0.89 -4.67
CA PHE A 77 4.47 0.59 -5.18
C PHE A 77 4.12 1.49 -6.36
N VAL A 78 3.37 0.95 -7.31
CA VAL A 78 2.72 1.74 -8.36
C VAL A 78 1.22 1.65 -8.16
N ALA A 79 0.57 2.82 -8.14
CA ALA A 79 -0.87 2.94 -8.05
C ALA A 79 -1.47 3.30 -9.42
N SER A 80 -2.61 2.73 -9.75
CA SER A 80 -3.37 3.05 -10.96
C SER A 80 -4.83 3.23 -10.60
N LEU A 81 -5.41 4.39 -10.95
CA LEU A 81 -6.83 4.64 -10.78
C LEU A 81 -7.62 3.63 -11.65
N ARG A 82 -8.49 2.84 -11.02
CA ARG A 82 -9.37 1.88 -11.70
C ARG A 82 -10.76 2.42 -11.88
N ARG A 83 -11.29 3.14 -10.88
CA ARG A 83 -12.66 3.67 -10.93
C ARG A 83 -12.82 4.93 -10.11
N ARG A 84 -13.74 5.78 -10.53
CA ARG A 84 -14.26 6.91 -9.75
C ARG A 84 -15.78 6.87 -9.79
N HIS A 85 -16.42 7.05 -8.65
CA HIS A 85 -17.87 7.19 -8.54
C HIS A 85 -18.18 8.30 -7.53
N GLY A 86 -18.62 9.46 -8.03
CA GLY A 86 -18.74 10.66 -7.21
C GLY A 86 -17.40 11.02 -6.58
N ARG A 87 -17.39 11.13 -5.23
CA ARG A 87 -16.16 11.38 -4.45
C ARG A 87 -15.36 10.12 -4.17
N VAL A 88 -15.90 8.93 -4.39
CA VAL A 88 -15.18 7.68 -4.11
C VAL A 88 -14.24 7.35 -5.27
N VAL A 89 -12.98 7.08 -4.96
CA VAL A 89 -11.99 6.57 -5.92
C VAL A 89 -11.51 5.19 -5.50
N ILE A 90 -11.24 4.35 -6.50
CA ILE A 90 -10.66 3.03 -6.33
C ILE A 90 -9.38 2.99 -7.15
N PHE A 91 -8.25 2.77 -6.49
CA PHE A 91 -6.99 2.49 -7.16
C PHE A 91 -6.52 1.07 -6.85
N GLU A 92 -5.89 0.48 -7.86
CA GLU A 92 -5.13 -0.75 -7.69
C GLU A 92 -3.66 -0.40 -7.49
N MET A 93 -3.01 -1.07 -6.54
CA MET A 93 -1.59 -0.96 -6.29
C MET A 93 -0.90 -2.32 -6.39
N GLY A 94 0.37 -2.30 -6.75
CA GLY A 94 1.27 -3.45 -6.65
C GLY A 94 2.72 -3.00 -6.63
N ARG A 95 3.64 -3.87 -6.19
CA ARG A 95 5.07 -3.59 -6.28
C ARG A 95 5.50 -3.58 -7.75
N THR A 96 6.35 -2.63 -8.14
CA THR A 96 7.10 -2.76 -9.40
C THR A 96 7.94 -4.03 -9.33
N ARG A 97 8.00 -4.80 -10.42
CA ARG A 97 9.01 -5.85 -10.54
C ARG A 97 10.36 -5.15 -10.39
N MET A 98 11.12 -5.48 -9.33
CA MET A 98 12.53 -5.10 -9.30
C MET A 98 13.16 -5.59 -10.61
N PRO A 99 13.98 -4.78 -11.30
CA PRO A 99 14.85 -5.30 -12.33
C PRO A 99 15.59 -6.48 -11.70
N ARG A 100 15.58 -7.65 -12.36
CA ARG A 100 16.53 -8.69 -11.99
C ARG A 100 17.89 -8.01 -12.04
N ALA A 101 18.62 -7.96 -10.92
CA ALA A 101 20.02 -7.66 -10.95
C ALA A 101 20.62 -8.56 -12.04
N HIS A 102 21.28 -7.95 -13.03
CA HIS A 102 22.03 -8.71 -14.00
C HIS A 102 22.98 -9.56 -13.16
N ALA A 103 22.82 -10.88 -13.22
CA ALA A 103 23.83 -11.77 -12.70
C ALA A 103 25.06 -11.49 -13.56
N ASP A 104 25.97 -10.67 -13.03
CA ASP A 104 27.28 -10.49 -13.62
C ASP A 104 27.86 -11.88 -13.86
N GLY A 105 28.27 -12.07 -15.11
CA GLY A 105 28.49 -13.36 -15.74
C GLY A 105 29.35 -14.29 -14.92
N ALA A 106 28.89 -15.54 -14.83
CA ALA A 106 29.78 -16.67 -14.70
C ALA A 106 30.53 -16.84 -16.03
N THR A 107 31.85 -16.64 -15.96
CA THR A 107 33.01 -17.32 -16.61
C THR A 107 34.06 -16.33 -17.04
#